data_AF-A0AB34QW91-F1
#
_entry.id   AF-A0AB34QW91-F1
#
_cell.length_a   1.000
_cell.length_b   1.000
_cell.length_c   1.000
_cell.angle_alpha   90.00
_cell.angle_beta   90.00
_cell.angle_gamma   90.00
#
_symmetry.space_group_name_H-M   'P 1'
#
loop_
_entity.id
_entity.type
_entity.pdbx_description
1 polymer ?
#
loop_
_entity_poly.entity_id
_entity_poly.type
_entity_poly.pdbx_seq_one_letter_code
_entity_poly.pdbx_strand_id
1 'polypeptide(L)'
;MVKAISRNDPCFCGSGKKYKKYHKDIHPESRAARLIETQKKYERKIEDYQKSTGNIPQCQEGCYNCYYEDFSITEIEFEFIMHELKTWSKDRVEKIYDTALDQCETIKNERPDTWRNLEIYKPKDDGTILAEQMKKHMTVRLNSFPCPLLDPETKLCSVYDSRPLVCRSYGSTHHRINQATRVQVCEYIPHSVEHAAITPTVDAV
;
A
#
# COMPACT_ATOMS: atom_id res chain seq x y z
N MET A 1 -28.52 6.24 -13.62
CA MET A 1 -28.65 6.80 -12.26
C MET A 1 -28.24 5.74 -11.26
N VAL A 2 -27.15 5.96 -10.53
CA VAL A 2 -26.74 5.06 -9.44
C VAL A 2 -27.65 5.34 -8.25
N LYS A 3 -28.18 4.28 -7.62
CA LYS A 3 -29.08 4.40 -6.47
C LYS A 3 -28.30 5.02 -5.29
N ALA A 4 -28.79 6.14 -4.75
CA ALA A 4 -28.19 6.75 -3.57
C ALA A 4 -28.26 5.77 -2.38
N ILE A 5 -27.10 5.46 -1.79
CA ILE A 5 -27.01 4.60 -0.61
C ILE A 5 -27.62 5.30 0.61
N SER A 6 -28.52 4.62 1.31
CA SER A 6 -29.10 5.11 2.56
C SER A 6 -28.18 4.80 3.75
N ARG A 7 -28.33 5.56 4.85
CA ARG A 7 -27.57 5.38 6.11
C ARG A 7 -27.65 3.96 6.67
N ASN A 8 -28.76 3.26 6.44
CA ASN A 8 -29.00 1.90 6.93
C ASN A 8 -28.65 0.81 5.92
N ASP A 9 -28.32 1.17 4.68
CA ASP A 9 -27.93 0.21 3.65
C ASP A 9 -26.54 -0.37 3.96
N PRO A 10 -26.21 -1.57 3.42
CA PRO A 10 -24.85 -2.11 3.50
C PRO A 10 -23.84 -1.14 2.92
N CYS A 11 -22.70 -0.98 3.60
CA CYS A 11 -21.64 -0.07 3.18
C CYS A 11 -21.07 -0.47 1.80
N PHE A 12 -20.76 0.53 0.97
CA PHE A 12 -20.22 0.35 -0.38
C PHE A 12 -18.95 -0.50 -0.43
N CYS A 13 -18.15 -0.52 0.64
CA CYS A 13 -16.94 -1.34 0.70
C CYS A 13 -17.19 -2.86 0.71
N GLY A 14 -18.44 -3.31 0.83
CA GLY A 14 -18.79 -4.72 0.85
C GLY A 14 -18.51 -5.43 2.18
N SER A 15 -18.27 -4.70 3.28
CA SER A 15 -18.04 -5.27 4.61
C SER A 15 -19.29 -5.89 5.25
N GLY A 16 -20.46 -5.73 4.65
CA GLY A 16 -21.76 -6.11 5.23
C GLY A 16 -22.23 -5.23 6.40
N LYS A 17 -21.36 -4.35 6.94
CA LYS A 17 -21.73 -3.37 7.97
C LYS A 17 -22.62 -2.26 7.38
N LYS A 18 -23.50 -1.68 8.18
CA LYS A 18 -24.32 -0.53 7.76
C LYS A 18 -23.43 0.67 7.43
N TYR A 19 -23.74 1.41 6.36
CA TYR A 19 -22.98 2.59 5.92
C TYR A 19 -22.71 3.58 7.06
N LYS A 20 -23.72 3.91 7.87
CA LYS A 20 -23.59 4.81 9.03
C LYS A 20 -22.63 4.36 10.13
N LYS A 21 -22.21 3.08 10.14
CA LYS A 21 -21.36 2.47 11.18
C LYS A 21 -19.93 2.22 10.72
N TYR A 22 -19.63 2.48 9.44
CA TYR A 22 -18.32 2.22 8.88
C TYR A 22 -17.83 3.50 8.17
N HIS A 23 -17.96 3.59 6.84
CA HIS A 23 -17.50 4.76 6.07
C HIS A 23 -18.50 5.92 6.00
N LYS A 24 -19.11 6.31 7.13
CA LYS A 24 -20.24 7.27 7.18
C LYS A 24 -19.92 8.68 6.64
N ASP A 25 -18.63 9.02 6.59
CA ASP A 25 -18.06 10.31 6.22
C ASP A 25 -17.36 10.28 4.85
N ILE A 26 -17.38 9.13 4.16
CA ILE A 26 -16.84 9.00 2.81
C ILE A 26 -17.99 8.93 1.82
N HIS A 27 -18.08 9.92 0.93
CA HIS A 27 -19.10 9.91 -0.10
C HIS A 27 -18.92 8.67 -1.01
N PRO A 28 -19.96 7.87 -1.29
CA PRO A 28 -19.85 6.61 -2.03
C PRO A 28 -19.32 6.74 -3.45
N GLU A 29 -19.50 7.91 -4.07
CA GLU A 29 -18.99 8.19 -5.42
C GLU A 29 -17.62 8.89 -5.43
N SER A 30 -17.04 9.14 -4.26
CA SER A 30 -15.72 9.77 -4.13
C SER A 30 -14.59 8.87 -4.64
N ARG A 31 -13.43 9.47 -4.90
CA ARG A 31 -12.22 8.69 -5.25
C ARG A 31 -11.76 7.79 -4.10
N ALA A 32 -11.94 8.22 -2.84
CA ALA A 32 -11.65 7.40 -1.67
C ALA A 32 -12.55 6.14 -1.62
N ALA A 33 -13.84 6.29 -1.92
CA ALA A 33 -14.74 5.14 -1.99
C ALA A 33 -14.30 4.13 -3.06
N ARG A 34 -13.93 4.61 -4.26
CA ARG A 34 -13.40 3.76 -5.33
C ARG A 34 -12.08 3.06 -4.93
N LEU A 35 -11.19 3.76 -4.23
CA LEU A 35 -9.96 3.16 -3.70
C LEU A 35 -10.28 2.01 -2.74
N ILE A 36 -11.19 2.22 -1.79
CA ILE A 36 -11.61 1.19 -0.82
C ILE A 36 -12.23 -0.02 -1.54
N GLU A 37 -13.09 0.21 -2.54
CA GLU A 37 -13.66 -0.86 -3.35
C GLU A 37 -12.58 -1.65 -4.09
N THR A 38 -11.61 -0.97 -4.71
CA THR A 38 -10.46 -1.60 -5.38
C THR A 38 -9.65 -2.44 -4.40
N GLN A 39 -9.29 -1.91 -3.24
CA GLN A 39 -8.56 -2.64 -2.20
C GLN A 39 -9.32 -3.92 -1.78
N LYS A 40 -10.65 -3.83 -1.59
CA LYS A 40 -11.48 -4.97 -1.24
C LYS A 40 -11.58 -6.00 -2.36
N LYS A 41 -11.53 -5.59 -3.64
CA LYS A 41 -11.44 -6.53 -4.76
C LYS A 41 -10.10 -7.27 -4.77
N TYR A 42 -8.99 -6.60 -4.48
CA TYR A 42 -7.67 -7.24 -4.35
C TYR A 42 -7.70 -8.31 -3.26
N GLU A 43 -8.19 -7.95 -2.07
CA GLU A 43 -8.28 -8.88 -0.92
C GLU A 43 -9.12 -10.11 -1.26
N ARG A 44 -10.34 -9.92 -1.79
CA ARG A 44 -11.19 -11.05 -2.21
C ARG A 44 -10.50 -11.93 -3.24
N LYS A 45 -9.82 -11.34 -4.22
CA LYS A 45 -9.12 -12.09 -5.26
C LYS A 45 -7.98 -12.94 -4.68
N ILE A 46 -7.23 -12.41 -3.71
CA ILE A 46 -6.19 -13.12 -2.98
C ILE A 46 -6.81 -14.28 -2.19
N GLU A 47 -7.83 -14.01 -1.39
CA GLU A 47 -8.50 -15.02 -0.57
C GLU A 47 -9.12 -16.15 -1.40
N ASP A 48 -9.82 -15.81 -2.48
CA ASP A 48 -10.46 -16.78 -3.37
C ASP A 48 -9.42 -17.66 -4.08
N TYR A 49 -8.30 -17.07 -4.49
CA TYR A 49 -7.18 -17.82 -5.07
C TYR A 49 -6.56 -18.78 -4.06
N GLN A 50 -6.28 -18.32 -2.83
CA GLN A 50 -5.74 -19.17 -1.77
C GLN A 50 -6.69 -20.33 -1.43
N LYS A 51 -8.00 -20.06 -1.30
CA LYS A 51 -9.01 -21.09 -1.01
C LYS A 51 -9.13 -22.12 -2.13
N SER A 52 -9.05 -21.70 -3.40
CA SER A 52 -9.25 -22.59 -4.55
C SER A 52 -8.01 -23.39 -4.93
N THR A 53 -6.81 -22.89 -4.64
CA THR A 53 -5.54 -23.54 -5.03
C THR A 53 -4.77 -24.15 -3.87
N GLY A 54 -5.00 -23.70 -2.63
CA GLY A 54 -4.16 -24.02 -1.48
C GLY A 54 -2.79 -23.32 -1.48
N ASN A 55 -2.48 -22.52 -2.50
CA ASN A 55 -1.23 -21.78 -2.59
C ASN A 55 -1.22 -20.63 -1.58
N ILE A 56 -0.24 -20.61 -0.69
CA ILE A 56 -0.01 -19.53 0.27
C ILE A 56 1.28 -18.82 -0.13
N PRO A 57 1.24 -17.52 -0.47
CA PRO A 57 2.44 -16.78 -0.82
C PRO A 57 3.34 -16.60 0.41
N GLN A 58 4.64 -16.41 0.14
CA GLN A 58 5.63 -16.10 1.18
C GLN A 58 5.30 -14.81 1.95
N CYS A 59 4.61 -13.85 1.30
CA CYS A 59 4.12 -12.64 1.93
C CYS A 59 2.84 -12.93 2.71
N GLN A 60 2.94 -12.87 4.03
CA GLN A 60 1.83 -13.08 4.97
C GLN A 60 2.00 -12.16 6.18
N GLU A 61 1.03 -12.18 7.09
CA GLU A 61 1.11 -11.45 8.35
C GLU A 61 2.41 -11.77 9.10
N GLY A 62 3.07 -10.75 9.65
CA GLY A 62 4.38 -10.87 10.28
C GLY A 62 5.58 -10.86 9.31
N CYS A 63 5.38 -10.90 7.99
CA CYS A 63 6.44 -10.60 7.03
C CYS A 63 6.59 -9.07 6.89
N TYR A 64 7.72 -8.52 7.33
CA TYR A 64 7.91 -7.07 7.43
C TYR A 64 9.08 -6.51 6.61
N ASN A 65 9.73 -7.32 5.75
CA ASN A 65 10.92 -6.83 5.06
C ASN A 65 10.62 -5.69 4.08
N CYS A 66 9.47 -5.73 3.40
CA CYS A 66 9.05 -4.66 2.50
C CYS A 66 8.83 -3.31 3.24
N TYR A 67 8.74 -3.29 4.57
CA TYR A 67 8.64 -2.04 5.32
C TYR A 67 9.92 -1.22 5.24
N TYR A 68 11.04 -1.81 4.84
CA TYR A 68 12.28 -1.08 4.60
C TYR A 68 12.37 -0.57 3.15
N GLU A 69 11.40 -0.84 2.27
CA GLU A 69 11.40 -0.30 0.90
C GLU A 69 10.70 1.06 0.82
N ASP A 70 11.12 1.94 -0.12
CA ASP A 70 10.30 3.11 -0.46
C ASP A 70 9.16 2.71 -1.39
N PHE A 71 7.92 2.99 -0.97
CA PHE A 71 6.75 2.88 -1.83
C PHE A 71 6.13 4.25 -2.05
N SER A 72 5.87 4.60 -3.31
CA SER A 72 5.02 5.74 -3.63
C SER A 72 3.55 5.37 -3.38
N ILE A 73 2.85 6.25 -2.68
CA ILE A 73 1.40 6.14 -2.45
C ILE A 73 0.73 7.38 -3.02
N THR A 74 -0.54 7.26 -3.39
CA THR A 74 -1.32 8.40 -3.88
C THR A 74 -1.72 9.32 -2.73
N GLU A 75 -2.02 10.59 -3.02
CA GLU A 75 -2.56 11.53 -2.04
C GLU A 75 -3.85 11.02 -1.37
N ILE A 76 -4.69 10.27 -2.11
CA ILE A 76 -5.93 9.69 -1.59
C ILE A 76 -5.63 8.57 -0.59
N GLU A 77 -4.61 7.74 -0.84
CA GLU A 77 -4.15 6.72 0.11
C GLU A 77 -3.54 7.36 1.37
N PHE A 78 -2.77 8.45 1.20
CA PHE A 78 -2.26 9.21 2.32
C PHE A 78 -3.40 9.77 3.19
N GLU A 79 -4.40 10.43 2.58
CA GLU A 79 -5.57 10.93 3.30
C GLU A 79 -6.38 9.81 3.98
N PHE A 80 -6.41 8.61 3.39
CA PHE A 80 -7.06 7.45 4.00
C PHE A 80 -6.30 6.93 5.23
N ILE A 81 -4.96 6.95 5.21
CA ILE A 81 -4.14 6.67 6.40
C ILE A 81 -4.37 7.75 7.45
N MET A 82 -4.37 9.03 7.05
CA MET A 82 -4.63 10.16 7.95
C MET A 82 -6.00 10.07 8.62
N HIS A 83 -7.02 9.57 7.90
CA HIS A 83 -8.35 9.32 8.43
C HIS A 83 -8.33 8.28 9.57
N GLU A 84 -7.57 7.20 9.42
CA GLU A 84 -7.36 6.19 10.46
C GLU A 84 -6.64 6.79 11.68
N LEU A 85 -5.54 7.53 11.46
CA LEU A 85 -4.74 8.13 12.53
C LEU A 85 -5.55 9.10 13.41
N LYS A 86 -6.57 9.77 12.86
CA LYS A 86 -7.48 10.65 13.63
C LYS A 86 -8.25 9.92 14.73
N THR A 87 -8.34 8.59 14.67
CA THR A 87 -9.00 7.79 15.71
C THR A 87 -8.08 7.40 16.86
N TRP A 88 -6.78 7.66 16.73
CA TRP A 88 -5.76 7.28 17.72
C TRP A 88 -5.55 8.37 18.77
N SER A 89 -4.82 8.02 19.85
CA SER A 89 -4.40 9.00 20.84
C SER A 89 -3.38 9.98 20.26
N LYS A 90 -3.38 11.21 20.78
CA LYS A 90 -2.44 12.26 20.39
C LYS A 90 -0.99 11.78 20.46
N ASP A 91 -0.57 11.23 21.59
CA ASP A 91 0.81 10.78 21.81
C ASP A 91 1.25 9.72 20.79
N ARG A 92 0.33 8.82 20.40
CA ARG A 92 0.61 7.79 19.40
C ARG A 92 0.82 8.42 18.02
N VAL A 93 0.00 9.41 17.66
CA VAL A 93 0.14 10.12 16.38
C VAL A 93 1.43 10.93 16.36
N GLU A 94 1.72 11.70 17.42
CA GLU A 94 2.96 12.49 17.52
C GLU A 94 4.21 11.63 17.34
N LYS A 95 4.27 10.46 17.99
CA LYS A 95 5.40 9.52 17.81
C LYS A 95 5.62 9.09 16.36
N ILE A 96 4.55 8.84 15.60
CA ILE A 96 4.63 8.44 14.18
C ILE A 96 5.16 9.61 13.34
N TYR A 97 4.68 10.82 13.62
CA TYR A 97 5.12 12.04 12.93
C TYR A 97 6.60 12.34 13.20
N ASP A 98 7.02 12.30 14.46
CA ASP A 98 8.42 12.52 14.83
C ASP A 98 9.33 11.50 14.13
N THR A 99 8.93 10.22 14.14
CA THR A 99 9.65 9.15 13.42
C THR A 99 9.74 9.44 11.92
N ALA A 100 8.63 9.85 11.29
CA ALA A 100 8.62 10.15 9.86
C ALA A 100 9.51 11.37 9.51
N LEU A 101 9.53 12.39 10.37
CA LEU A 101 10.37 13.58 10.18
C LEU A 101 11.87 13.25 10.32
N ASP A 102 12.25 12.45 11.31
CA ASP A 102 13.63 11.98 11.47
C ASP A 102 14.09 11.14 10.26
N GLN A 103 13.19 10.33 9.72
CA GLN A 103 13.44 9.54 8.51
C GLN A 103 13.58 10.43 7.27
N CYS A 104 12.79 11.49 7.12
CA CYS A 104 12.96 12.48 6.05
C CYS A 104 14.36 13.13 6.10
N GLU A 105 14.84 13.52 7.29
CA GLU A 105 16.21 14.04 7.44
C GLU A 105 17.26 12.99 7.09
N THR A 106 17.03 11.71 7.44
CA THR A 106 17.90 10.60 7.02
C THR A 106 17.94 10.48 5.49
N ILE A 107 16.80 10.50 4.80
CA ILE A 107 16.71 10.46 3.32
C ILE A 107 17.45 11.64 2.69
N LYS A 108 17.26 12.85 3.24
CA LYS A 108 17.92 14.07 2.77
C LYS A 108 19.44 13.98 2.85
N ASN A 109 19.97 13.35 3.91
CA ASN A 109 21.40 13.17 4.12
C ASN A 109 21.99 12.02 3.27
N GLU A 110 21.35 10.85 3.27
CA GLU A 110 21.87 9.66 2.59
C GLU A 110 21.60 9.67 1.07
N ARG A 111 20.48 10.28 0.65
CA ARG A 111 19.95 10.23 -0.72
C ARG A 111 19.45 11.62 -1.18
N PRO A 112 20.32 12.65 -1.21
CA PRO A 112 19.92 14.04 -1.44
C PRO A 112 19.23 14.27 -2.80
N ASP A 113 19.55 13.49 -3.82
CA ASP A 113 18.84 13.58 -5.10
C ASP A 113 17.41 13.03 -5.04
N THR A 114 17.20 11.94 -4.30
CA THR A 114 15.85 11.40 -4.07
C THR A 114 15.01 12.42 -3.33
N TRP A 115 15.58 13.02 -2.28
CA TRP A 115 14.97 14.13 -1.55
C TRP A 115 14.62 15.30 -2.46
N ARG A 116 15.57 15.78 -3.27
CA ARG A 116 15.33 16.86 -4.24
C ARG A 116 14.16 16.55 -5.18
N ASN A 117 14.06 15.31 -5.65
CA ASN A 117 12.96 14.88 -6.53
C ASN A 117 11.61 14.90 -5.80
N LEU A 118 11.56 14.59 -4.50
CA LEU A 118 10.33 14.66 -3.69
C LEU A 118 9.86 16.10 -3.45
N GLU A 119 10.76 17.08 -3.42
CA GLU A 119 10.43 18.51 -3.26
C GLU A 119 9.96 19.19 -4.55
N ILE A 120 10.16 18.57 -5.71
CA ILE A 120 9.82 19.16 -7.00
C ILE A 120 8.38 18.80 -7.40
N TYR A 121 7.51 19.81 -7.48
CA TYR A 121 6.22 19.68 -8.16
C TYR A 121 6.36 20.03 -9.65
N LYS A 122 6.18 19.04 -10.54
CA LYS A 122 6.09 19.26 -12.00
C LYS A 122 4.64 19.09 -12.49
N PRO A 123 3.91 20.18 -12.79
CA PRO A 123 2.52 20.11 -13.24
C PRO A 123 2.31 19.35 -14.56
N LYS A 124 3.38 19.21 -15.36
CA LYS A 124 3.42 18.45 -16.62
C LYS A 124 4.62 17.50 -16.57
N ASP A 125 4.62 16.60 -15.61
CA ASP A 125 5.58 15.50 -15.58
C ASP A 125 5.26 14.50 -16.70
N ASP A 126 6.25 14.21 -17.53
CA ASP A 126 6.19 13.16 -18.55
C ASP A 126 6.53 11.78 -17.98
N GLY A 127 6.72 11.70 -16.65
CA GLY A 127 7.06 10.48 -15.91
C GLY A 127 8.56 10.26 -15.79
N THR A 128 9.39 11.21 -16.25
CA THR A 128 10.86 11.10 -16.16
C THR A 128 11.34 11.04 -14.71
N ILE A 129 10.78 11.88 -13.82
CA ILE A 129 11.14 11.86 -12.39
C ILE A 129 10.81 10.51 -11.78
N LEU A 130 9.60 9.99 -12.05
CA LEU A 130 9.18 8.69 -11.54
C LEU A 130 10.11 7.57 -12.04
N ALA A 131 10.46 7.57 -13.32
CA ALA A 131 11.37 6.57 -13.89
C ALA A 131 12.79 6.65 -13.28
N GLU A 132 13.31 7.86 -13.03
CA GLU A 132 14.58 8.06 -12.35
C GLU A 132 14.54 7.57 -10.89
N GLN A 133 13.46 7.89 -10.17
CA GLN A 133 13.26 7.42 -8.80
C GLN A 133 13.17 5.89 -8.73
N MET A 134 12.43 5.25 -9.64
CA MET A 134 12.37 3.79 -9.73
C MET A 134 13.76 3.18 -9.98
N LYS A 135 14.57 3.78 -10.86
CA LYS A 135 15.95 3.32 -11.09
C LYS A 135 16.82 3.43 -9.85
N LYS A 136 16.74 4.55 -9.12
CA LYS A 136 17.50 4.76 -7.88
C LYS A 136 17.03 3.83 -6.76
N HIS A 137 15.72 3.62 -6.63
CA HIS A 137 15.14 2.68 -5.67
C HIS A 137 15.67 1.26 -5.88
N MET A 138 15.76 0.80 -7.14
CA MET A 138 16.36 -0.50 -7.48
C MET A 138 17.82 -0.66 -7.04
N THR A 139 18.58 0.44 -6.84
CA THR A 139 19.97 0.38 -6.37
C THR A 139 20.12 0.33 -4.85
N VAL A 140 19.20 0.95 -4.10
CA VAL A 140 19.26 0.99 -2.63
C VAL A 140 18.59 -0.23 -2.02
N ARG A 141 17.54 -0.75 -2.68
CA ARG A 141 16.64 -1.83 -2.25
C ARG A 141 15.98 -1.59 -0.88
N LEU A 142 16.74 -1.47 0.21
CA LEU A 142 16.24 -1.29 1.57
C LEU A 142 16.84 -0.03 2.23
N ASN A 143 15.99 0.70 2.92
CA ASN A 143 16.35 1.81 3.80
C ASN A 143 17.04 1.29 5.08
N SER A 144 17.83 2.16 5.72
CA SER A 144 18.38 1.93 7.05
C SER A 144 17.32 1.95 8.17
N PHE A 145 16.12 2.43 7.85
CA PHE A 145 14.97 2.56 8.75
C PHE A 145 13.70 1.94 8.15
N PRO A 146 12.77 1.44 8.97
CA PRO A 146 11.50 0.91 8.48
C PRO A 146 10.47 2.04 8.25
N CYS A 147 9.39 1.72 7.55
CA CYS A 147 8.18 2.54 7.47
C CYS A 147 7.75 3.00 8.88
N PRO A 148 7.37 4.27 9.06
CA PRO A 148 7.04 4.82 10.37
C PRO A 148 5.80 4.16 11.00
N LEU A 149 5.00 3.45 10.20
CA LEU A 149 3.81 2.72 10.66
C LEU A 149 4.09 1.27 11.06
N LEU A 150 5.34 0.80 10.98
CA LEU A 150 5.75 -0.50 11.52
C LEU A 150 5.83 -0.41 13.05
N ASP A 151 5.10 -1.26 13.75
CA ASP A 151 5.27 -1.42 15.18
C ASP A 151 6.58 -2.20 15.46
N PRO A 152 7.54 -1.62 16.20
CA PRO A 152 8.85 -2.24 16.39
C PRO A 152 8.82 -3.46 17.32
N GLU A 153 7.80 -3.59 18.17
CA GLU A 153 7.67 -4.70 19.13
C GLU A 153 6.94 -5.87 18.48
N THR A 154 5.77 -5.61 17.88
CA THR A 154 4.91 -6.65 17.29
C THR A 154 5.31 -7.03 15.87
N LYS A 155 6.09 -6.17 15.17
CA LYS A 155 6.43 -6.30 13.75
C LYS A 155 5.22 -6.30 12.81
N LEU A 156 4.13 -5.67 13.22
CA LEU A 156 2.89 -5.54 12.45
C LEU A 156 2.67 -4.10 11.96
N CYS A 157 1.91 -3.95 10.88
CA CYS A 157 1.44 -2.64 10.43
C CYS A 157 0.48 -2.06 11.46
N SER A 158 0.77 -0.87 11.96
CA SER A 158 -0.14 -0.15 12.86
C SER A 158 -1.45 0.26 12.17
N VAL A 159 -1.48 0.34 10.82
CA VAL A 159 -2.65 0.68 9.99
C VAL A 159 -3.03 -0.44 9.01
N TYR A 160 -2.89 -1.71 9.41
CA TYR A 160 -3.04 -2.86 8.49
C TYR A 160 -4.30 -2.81 7.61
N ASP A 161 -5.44 -2.46 8.18
CA ASP A 161 -6.72 -2.35 7.46
C ASP A 161 -6.79 -1.14 6.52
N SER A 162 -5.99 -0.10 6.75
CA SER A 162 -5.93 1.14 5.98
C SER A 162 -4.67 1.25 5.10
N ARG A 163 -3.88 0.17 5.01
CA ARG A 163 -2.64 0.14 4.23
C ARG A 163 -2.87 0.46 2.73
N PRO A 164 -1.89 1.10 2.06
CA PRO A 164 -1.93 1.39 0.63
C PRO A 164 -2.13 0.15 -0.24
N LEU A 165 -2.60 0.34 -1.48
CA LEU A 165 -2.82 -0.73 -2.45
C LEU A 165 -1.52 -1.48 -2.75
N VAL A 166 -0.39 -0.76 -2.90
CA VAL A 166 0.93 -1.38 -3.11
C VAL A 166 1.29 -2.34 -1.98
N CYS A 167 1.02 -1.98 -0.72
CA CYS A 167 1.27 -2.85 0.43
C CYS A 167 0.33 -4.07 0.49
N ARG A 168 -0.82 -4.04 -0.18
CA ARG A 168 -1.75 -5.18 -0.29
C ARG A 168 -1.37 -6.14 -1.42
N SER A 169 -0.83 -5.61 -2.51
CA SER A 169 -0.54 -6.36 -3.72
C SER A 169 0.89 -6.93 -3.72
N TYR A 170 1.83 -6.23 -3.12
CA TYR A 170 3.24 -6.60 -3.10
C TYR A 170 3.46 -7.98 -2.47
N GLY A 171 4.11 -8.88 -3.21
CA GLY A 171 4.40 -10.25 -2.76
C GLY A 171 3.17 -11.17 -2.59
N SER A 172 1.95 -10.65 -2.72
CA SER A 172 0.69 -11.40 -2.59
C SER A 172 -0.03 -11.59 -3.92
N THR A 173 0.36 -10.84 -4.95
CA THR A 173 -0.24 -10.82 -6.30
C THR A 173 0.82 -10.58 -7.36
N HIS A 174 0.46 -10.71 -8.64
CA HIS A 174 1.36 -10.36 -9.75
C HIS A 174 0.64 -9.62 -10.89
N HIS A 175 1.40 -8.93 -11.73
CA HIS A 175 0.96 -8.43 -13.03
C HIS A 175 1.41 -9.38 -14.15
N ARG A 176 0.72 -9.39 -15.30
CA ARG A 176 1.04 -10.26 -16.45
C ARG A 176 2.49 -10.12 -16.90
N ILE A 177 3.08 -8.93 -16.80
CA ILE A 177 4.50 -8.71 -17.12
C ILE A 177 5.44 -9.56 -16.24
N ASN A 178 5.05 -9.86 -15.00
CA ASN A 178 5.82 -10.70 -14.08
C ASN A 178 5.86 -12.18 -14.52
N GLN A 179 4.97 -12.60 -15.42
CA GLN A 179 5.00 -13.94 -16.03
C GLN A 179 6.01 -14.04 -17.17
N ALA A 180 6.34 -12.91 -17.82
CA ALA A 180 7.20 -12.87 -18.99
C ALA A 180 8.67 -12.54 -18.64
N THR A 181 8.90 -11.75 -17.60
CA THR A 181 10.23 -11.29 -17.21
C THR A 181 10.58 -11.80 -15.82
N ARG A 182 11.78 -12.37 -15.67
CA ARG A 182 12.31 -12.83 -14.37
C ARG A 182 13.02 -11.67 -13.67
N VAL A 183 12.35 -11.10 -12.68
CA VAL A 183 12.88 -10.06 -11.79
C VAL A 183 12.70 -10.48 -10.33
N GLN A 184 13.52 -9.92 -9.45
CA GLN A 184 13.32 -10.05 -8.02
C GLN A 184 12.14 -9.17 -7.58
N VAL A 185 11.20 -9.75 -6.84
CA VAL A 185 10.15 -8.99 -6.15
C VAL A 185 10.75 -8.48 -4.83
N CYS A 186 11.19 -9.39 -3.95
CA CYS A 186 11.94 -9.07 -2.73
C CYS A 186 13.02 -10.14 -2.46
N GLU A 187 13.79 -10.02 -1.38
CA GLU A 187 14.82 -11.00 -1.01
C GLU A 187 14.32 -12.43 -0.80
N TYR A 188 13.07 -12.61 -0.36
CA TYR A 188 12.44 -13.93 -0.21
C TYR A 188 11.67 -14.39 -1.47
N ILE A 189 11.51 -13.50 -2.45
CA ILE A 189 10.80 -13.75 -3.70
C ILE A 189 11.73 -13.35 -4.86
N PRO A 190 12.80 -14.14 -5.12
CA PRO A 190 13.85 -13.77 -6.07
C PRO A 190 13.39 -13.83 -7.53
N HIS A 191 12.26 -14.50 -7.81
CA HIS A 191 11.86 -14.86 -9.16
C HIS A 191 10.36 -14.62 -9.38
N SER A 192 10.04 -13.50 -10.00
CA SER A 192 8.68 -13.06 -10.33
C SER A 192 7.86 -14.08 -11.12
N VAL A 193 8.48 -14.88 -12.00
CA VAL A 193 7.78 -15.90 -12.80
C VAL A 193 7.28 -17.06 -11.91
N GLU A 194 8.11 -17.53 -10.97
CA GLU A 194 7.73 -18.58 -10.02
C GLU A 194 6.68 -18.05 -9.04
N HIS A 195 6.85 -16.80 -8.59
CA HIS A 195 5.88 -16.11 -7.76
C HIS A 195 4.52 -15.95 -8.46
N ALA A 196 4.52 -15.62 -9.75
CA ALA A 196 3.31 -15.50 -10.54
C ALA A 196 2.57 -16.84 -10.71
N ALA A 197 3.26 -17.98 -10.61
CA ALA A 197 2.63 -19.29 -10.65
C ALA A 197 1.83 -19.61 -9.36
N ILE A 198 2.16 -18.96 -8.24
CA ILE A 198 1.57 -19.22 -6.92
C ILE A 198 0.77 -18.04 -6.35
N THR A 199 0.49 -17.01 -7.16
CA THR A 199 -0.29 -15.84 -6.76
C THR A 199 -1.32 -15.47 -7.84
N PRO A 200 -2.39 -14.74 -7.50
CA PRO A 200 -3.34 -14.28 -8.50
C PRO A 200 -2.82 -13.07 -9.30
N THR A 201 -3.16 -13.01 -10.59
CA THR A 201 -2.97 -11.81 -11.41
C THR A 201 -3.95 -10.70 -10.99
N VAL A 202 -3.56 -9.43 -11.02
CA VAL A 202 -4.44 -8.29 -10.65
C VAL A 202 -4.75 -7.30 -11.77
N ASP A 203 -4.34 -7.56 -13.01
CA ASP A 203 -4.55 -6.64 -14.15
C ASP A 203 -6.02 -6.41 -14.56
N ALA A 204 -6.94 -7.21 -14.03
CA ALA A 204 -8.37 -7.18 -14.37
C ALA A 204 -9.28 -6.71 -13.22
N VAL A 205 -8.72 -6.00 -12.23
CA VAL A 205 -9.44 -5.55 -11.03
C VAL A 205 -10.04 -4.15 -11.17
#